data_AF-A0A099Z4H7-F1
#
_entry.id   AF-A0A099Z4H7-F1
#
_cell.length_a   1.000
_cell.length_b   1.000
_cell.length_c   1.000
_cell.angle_alpha   90.00
_cell.angle_beta   90.00
_cell.angle_gamma   90.00
#
_symmetry.space_group_name_H-M   'P 1'
#
loop_
_entity.id
_entity.type
_entity.pdbx_description
1 polymer ?
#
loop_
_entity_poly.entity_id
_entity_poly.type
_entity_poly.pdbx_seq_one_letter_code
_entity_poly.pdbx_strand_id
1 'polypeptide(L)'
;AEVCLFTRDEPRASAEHTERTYRELLARSGVTGVTRIISYKTLKSEYKPFEAKRRLMNRFDLFLSDARIRRLLPSHLGKHFYRSKKVPLSVNLQASNLAKELNKYIQGSVLPVTNKGCCYTARIGHTGMKADEIVANVVAAAEVIAKKLPKNWKNVKILHLKTAKSIALPIFTAQISQLDE
;
A
#
# COMPACT_ATOMS: atom_id res chain seq x y z
N ALA A 1 -2.33 13.56 -0.17
CA ALA A 1 -2.73 12.19 -0.56
C ALA A 1 -4.03 11.87 0.17
N GLU A 2 -5.08 11.48 -0.55
CA GLU A 2 -6.33 11.05 0.11
C GLU A 2 -6.21 9.58 0.51
N VAL A 3 -6.40 9.27 1.80
CA VAL A 3 -6.27 7.91 2.36
C VAL A 3 -7.64 7.40 2.77
N CYS A 4 -7.96 6.18 2.32
CA CYS A 4 -9.19 5.48 2.67
C CYS A 4 -8.88 4.27 3.56
N LEU A 5 -9.56 4.16 4.72
CA LEU A 5 -9.44 3.03 5.64
C LEU A 5 -10.70 2.15 5.57
N PHE A 6 -10.51 0.87 5.28
CA PHE A 6 -11.55 -0.15 5.40
C PHE A 6 -11.54 -0.76 6.80
N THR A 7 -12.67 -0.71 7.50
CA THR A 7 -12.80 -1.23 8.87
C THR A 7 -13.70 -2.46 8.92
N ARG A 8 -13.51 -3.26 9.97
CA ARG A 8 -14.42 -4.37 10.28
C ARG A 8 -15.70 -3.82 10.89
N ASP A 9 -16.82 -4.41 10.53
CA ASP A 9 -18.10 -4.13 11.17
C ASP A 9 -18.17 -4.72 12.58
N GLU A 10 -18.65 -3.93 13.52
CA GLU A 10 -19.07 -4.39 14.84
C GLU A 10 -20.41 -5.15 14.70
N PRO A 11 -20.56 -6.34 15.32
CA PRO A 11 -21.70 -7.23 15.08
C PRO A 11 -23.07 -6.66 15.47
N ARG A 12 -23.12 -5.59 16.28
CA ARG A 12 -24.37 -4.93 16.73
C ARG A 12 -24.50 -3.46 16.32
N ALA A 13 -23.52 -2.90 15.61
CA ALA A 13 -23.53 -1.48 15.24
C ALA A 13 -23.96 -1.25 13.78
N SER A 14 -24.60 -0.10 13.55
CA SER A 14 -24.83 0.44 12.21
C SER A 14 -23.49 0.80 11.54
N ALA A 15 -23.48 0.82 10.21
CA ALA A 15 -22.31 1.19 9.41
C ALA A 15 -21.80 2.60 9.78
N GLU A 16 -22.72 3.56 9.92
CA GLU A 16 -22.38 4.93 10.31
C GLU A 16 -21.81 5.03 11.72
N HIS A 17 -22.37 4.24 12.65
CA HIS A 17 -21.89 4.23 14.03
C HIS A 17 -20.47 3.66 14.09
N THR A 18 -20.22 2.57 13.36
CA THR A 18 -18.88 1.97 13.24
C THR A 18 -17.88 2.99 12.69
N GLU A 19 -18.23 3.70 11.61
CA GLU A 19 -17.37 4.73 11.01
C GLU A 19 -17.07 5.86 12.00
N ARG A 20 -18.06 6.31 12.80
CA ARG A 20 -17.86 7.31 13.86
C ARG A 20 -16.95 6.81 14.96
N THR A 21 -17.17 5.59 15.47
CA THR A 21 -16.33 4.99 16.52
C THR A 21 -14.87 4.91 16.10
N TYR A 22 -14.58 4.43 14.89
CA TYR A 22 -13.21 4.38 14.39
C TYR A 22 -12.63 5.77 14.12
N ARG A 23 -13.45 6.74 13.72
CA ARG A 23 -13.01 8.13 13.57
C ARG A 23 -12.57 8.74 14.89
N GLU A 24 -13.35 8.52 15.95
CA GLU A 24 -13.01 8.96 17.30
C GLU A 24 -11.75 8.26 17.83
N LEU A 25 -11.61 6.95 17.57
CA LEU A 25 -10.43 6.18 17.95
C LEU A 25 -9.16 6.75 17.28
N LEU A 26 -9.23 7.03 15.98
CA LEU A 26 -8.12 7.65 15.24
C LEU A 26 -7.81 9.05 15.75
N ALA A 27 -8.83 9.85 16.10
CA ALA A 27 -8.64 11.17 16.69
C ALA A 27 -7.95 11.09 18.06
N ARG A 28 -8.37 10.17 18.93
CA ARG A 28 -7.72 9.93 20.24
C ARG A 28 -6.27 9.47 20.10
N SER A 29 -5.99 8.71 19.05
CA SER A 29 -4.65 8.23 18.72
C SER A 29 -3.79 9.29 18.00
N GLY A 30 -4.32 10.49 17.72
CA GLY A 30 -3.57 11.57 17.07
C GLY A 30 -3.29 11.34 15.58
N VAL A 31 -4.09 10.51 14.90
CA VAL A 31 -3.88 10.17 13.48
C VAL A 31 -4.73 11.06 12.59
N THR A 32 -4.09 12.04 11.92
CA THR A 32 -4.75 12.99 11.01
C THR A 32 -4.70 12.58 9.54
N GLY A 33 -4.02 11.49 9.21
CA GLY A 33 -3.74 11.10 7.82
C GLY A 33 -4.85 10.32 7.11
N VAL A 34 -5.97 9.98 7.77
CA VAL A 34 -7.06 9.18 7.18
C VAL A 34 -8.22 10.10 6.76
N THR A 35 -8.48 10.19 5.45
CA THR A 35 -9.51 11.07 4.89
C THR A 35 -10.91 10.48 5.00
N ARG A 36 -11.05 9.19 4.71
CA ARG A 36 -12.36 8.50 4.74
C ARG A 36 -12.25 7.12 5.36
N ILE A 37 -13.23 6.78 6.18
CA ILE A 37 -13.40 5.46 6.77
C ILE A 37 -14.62 4.85 6.09
N ILE A 38 -14.50 3.59 5.65
CA ILE A 38 -15.59 2.86 5.01
C ILE A 38 -15.73 1.52 5.73
N SER A 39 -16.92 1.27 6.27
CA SER A 39 -17.24 -0.01 6.89
C SER A 39 -17.39 -1.12 5.83
N TYR A 40 -17.25 -2.38 6.24
CA TYR A 40 -17.40 -3.51 5.32
C TYR A 40 -18.85 -3.68 4.85
N LYS A 41 -19.84 -3.34 5.69
CA LYS A 41 -21.26 -3.24 5.29
C LYS A 41 -21.46 -2.20 4.18
N THR A 42 -20.95 -0.98 4.36
CA THR A 42 -21.02 0.11 3.37
C THR A 42 -20.37 -0.31 2.05
N LEU A 43 -19.19 -0.95 2.13
CA LEU A 43 -18.48 -1.45 0.95
C LEU A 43 -19.30 -2.48 0.16
N LYS A 44 -20.07 -3.34 0.85
CA LYS A 44 -20.88 -4.38 0.23
C LYS A 44 -22.17 -3.82 -0.40
N SER A 45 -22.81 -2.84 0.22
CA SER A 45 -24.07 -2.26 -0.27
C SER A 45 -23.83 -1.17 -1.33
N GLU A 46 -23.17 -0.08 -0.95
CA GLU A 46 -23.06 1.15 -1.77
C GLU A 46 -22.07 1.00 -2.93
N TYR A 47 -21.00 0.24 -2.72
CA TYR A 47 -19.93 0.07 -3.72
C TYR A 47 -20.08 -1.22 -4.53
N LYS A 48 -21.26 -1.85 -4.55
CA LYS A 48 -21.57 -2.96 -5.46
C LYS A 48 -21.47 -2.59 -6.95
N PRO A 49 -22.02 -1.45 -7.44
CA PRO A 49 -21.97 -1.13 -8.86
C PRO A 49 -20.54 -0.80 -9.32
N PHE A 50 -20.21 -1.22 -10.55
CA PHE A 50 -18.86 -1.06 -11.11
C PHE A 50 -18.42 0.40 -11.19
N GLU A 51 -19.35 1.32 -11.43
CA GLU A 51 -19.07 2.74 -11.50
C GLU A 51 -18.63 3.30 -10.13
N ALA A 52 -19.33 2.94 -9.04
CA ALA A 52 -18.95 3.36 -7.69
C ALA A 52 -17.55 2.88 -7.30
N LYS A 53 -17.17 1.64 -7.69
CA LYS A 53 -15.81 1.12 -7.46
C LYS A 53 -14.76 1.93 -8.20
N ARG A 54 -15.03 2.32 -9.45
CA ARG A 54 -14.11 3.16 -10.25
C ARG A 54 -13.99 4.56 -9.66
N ARG A 55 -15.10 5.17 -9.23
CA ARG A 55 -15.10 6.46 -8.53
C ARG A 55 -14.29 6.39 -7.23
N LEU A 56 -14.49 5.35 -6.42
CA LEU A 56 -13.71 5.13 -5.19
C LEU A 56 -12.22 5.01 -5.49
N MET A 57 -11.85 4.18 -6.47
CA MET A 57 -10.46 3.97 -6.88
C MET A 57 -9.79 5.24 -7.41
N ASN A 58 -10.52 6.08 -8.14
CA ASN A 58 -9.98 7.30 -8.71
C ASN A 58 -9.81 8.41 -7.68
N ARG A 59 -10.70 8.47 -6.68
CA ARG A 59 -10.67 9.48 -5.62
C ARG A 59 -9.46 9.30 -4.70
N PHE A 60 -9.23 8.09 -4.19
CA PHE A 60 -8.20 7.86 -3.17
C PHE A 60 -6.87 7.39 -3.76
N ASP A 61 -5.76 7.80 -3.14
CA ASP A 61 -4.40 7.41 -3.54
C ASP A 61 -3.92 6.15 -2.81
N LEU A 62 -4.27 6.05 -1.52
CA LEU A 62 -3.84 4.99 -0.62
C LEU A 62 -5.07 4.34 0.02
N PHE A 63 -5.06 3.01 0.03
CA PHE A 63 -6.08 2.21 0.71
C PHE A 63 -5.43 1.44 1.85
N LEU A 64 -6.00 1.59 3.04
CA LEU A 64 -5.68 0.83 4.23
C LEU A 64 -6.87 -0.06 4.56
N SER A 65 -6.61 -1.16 5.22
CA SER A 65 -7.61 -2.14 5.61
C SER A 65 -7.22 -2.79 6.92
N ASP A 66 -8.20 -3.09 7.75
CA ASP A 66 -7.99 -3.96 8.89
C ASP A 66 -7.51 -5.35 8.42
N ALA A 67 -6.50 -5.91 9.09
CA ALA A 67 -5.99 -7.25 8.82
C ALA A 67 -7.10 -8.32 8.75
N ARG A 68 -8.17 -8.16 9.55
CA ARG A 68 -9.30 -9.09 9.65
C ARG A 68 -10.16 -9.15 8.39
N ILE A 69 -10.29 -8.03 7.66
CA ILE A 69 -11.13 -7.95 6.45
C ILE A 69 -10.32 -8.13 5.15
N ARG A 70 -8.99 -8.05 5.23
CA ARG A 70 -8.08 -8.06 4.08
C ARG A 70 -8.33 -9.22 3.10
N ARG A 71 -8.73 -10.38 3.62
CA ARG A 71 -9.04 -11.60 2.85
C ARG A 71 -10.32 -11.50 2.03
N LEU A 72 -11.29 -10.70 2.47
CA LEU A 72 -12.60 -10.53 1.85
C LEU A 72 -12.62 -9.42 0.79
N LEU A 73 -11.70 -8.46 0.89
CA LEU A 73 -11.61 -7.29 0.00
C LEU A 73 -11.43 -7.61 -1.49
N PRO A 74 -10.67 -8.64 -1.93
CA PRO A 74 -10.52 -8.94 -3.35
C PRO A 74 -11.84 -9.21 -4.07
N SER A 75 -12.79 -9.88 -3.40
CA SER A 75 -14.11 -10.19 -3.95
C SER A 75 -14.94 -8.93 -4.21
N HIS A 76 -14.86 -7.94 -3.31
CA HIS A 76 -15.69 -6.73 -3.37
C HIS A 76 -15.06 -5.61 -4.20
N LEU A 77 -13.76 -5.36 -4.07
CA LEU A 77 -13.07 -4.28 -4.82
C LEU A 77 -12.93 -4.61 -6.31
N GLY A 78 -12.89 -5.90 -6.66
CA GLY A 78 -12.85 -6.39 -8.03
C GLY A 78 -11.51 -6.17 -8.74
N LYS A 79 -11.38 -6.74 -9.94
CA LYS A 79 -10.11 -6.83 -10.69
C LYS A 79 -9.45 -5.48 -11.04
N HIS A 80 -10.25 -4.44 -11.26
CA HIS A 80 -9.74 -3.12 -11.69
C HIS A 80 -8.87 -2.46 -10.61
N PHE A 81 -9.20 -2.70 -9.34
CA PHE A 81 -8.46 -2.16 -8.20
C PHE A 81 -7.04 -2.74 -8.13
N TYR A 82 -6.94 -4.06 -8.32
CA TYR A 82 -5.68 -4.80 -8.30
C TYR A 82 -4.85 -4.55 -9.57
N ARG A 83 -5.49 -4.40 -10.74
CA ARG A 83 -4.80 -4.00 -11.97
C ARG A 83 -4.16 -2.62 -11.86
N SER A 84 -4.80 -1.69 -11.15
CA SER A 84 -4.31 -0.32 -10.95
C SER A 84 -3.24 -0.20 -9.86
N LYS A 85 -2.77 -1.32 -9.28
CA LYS A 85 -1.77 -1.39 -8.20
C LYS A 85 -2.15 -0.59 -6.94
N LYS A 86 -3.44 -0.26 -6.75
CA LYS A 86 -3.95 0.44 -5.54
C LYS A 86 -4.42 -0.56 -4.49
N VAL A 87 -3.67 -1.62 -4.23
CA VAL A 87 -4.11 -2.72 -3.36
C VAL A 87 -4.19 -2.25 -1.90
N PRO A 88 -5.25 -2.58 -1.13
CA PRO A 88 -5.33 -2.19 0.27
C PRO A 88 -4.19 -2.79 1.09
N LEU A 89 -3.55 -1.97 1.92
CA LEU A 89 -2.54 -2.40 2.87
C LEU A 89 -3.22 -2.86 4.17
N SER A 90 -2.69 -3.91 4.79
CA SER A 90 -3.19 -4.44 6.05
C SER A 90 -2.60 -3.65 7.21
N VAL A 91 -3.43 -3.16 8.12
CA VAL A 91 -3.06 -2.47 9.36
C VAL A 91 -3.74 -3.18 10.53
N ASN A 92 -3.03 -3.32 11.66
CA ASN A 92 -3.61 -3.91 12.86
C ASN A 92 -4.26 -2.82 13.72
N LEU A 93 -5.59 -2.66 13.58
CA LEU A 93 -6.34 -1.65 14.33
C LEU A 93 -6.41 -1.93 15.85
N GLN A 94 -6.01 -3.12 16.31
CA GLN A 94 -5.98 -3.48 17.74
C GLN A 94 -4.61 -3.26 18.39
N ALA A 95 -3.59 -2.83 17.64
CA ALA A 95 -2.26 -2.60 18.19
C ALA A 95 -2.26 -1.37 19.13
N SER A 96 -1.50 -1.45 20.23
CA SER A 96 -1.41 -0.38 21.23
C SER A 96 -0.90 0.95 20.65
N ASN A 97 -0.10 0.90 19.57
CA ASN A 97 0.52 2.07 18.93
C ASN A 97 0.01 2.27 17.50
N LEU A 98 -1.29 2.56 17.38
CA LEU A 98 -1.95 2.74 16.10
C LEU A 98 -1.31 3.85 15.23
N ALA A 99 -0.92 4.97 15.85
CA ALA A 99 -0.32 6.09 15.13
C ALA A 99 0.99 5.73 14.43
N LYS A 100 1.84 4.95 15.10
CA LYS A 100 3.12 4.50 14.54
C LYS A 100 2.91 3.55 13.36
N GLU A 101 1.96 2.63 13.48
CA GLU A 101 1.64 1.71 12.38
C GLU A 101 1.09 2.47 11.16
N LEU A 102 0.11 3.36 11.36
CA LEU A 102 -0.44 4.13 10.24
C LEU A 102 0.60 5.03 9.59
N ASN A 103 1.40 5.75 10.38
CA ASN A 103 2.41 6.65 9.84
C ASN A 103 3.47 5.89 9.01
N LYS A 104 3.83 4.67 9.45
CA LYS A 104 4.72 3.78 8.68
C LYS A 104 4.17 3.45 7.28
N TYR A 105 2.86 3.29 7.11
CA TYR A 105 2.26 3.01 5.82
C TYR A 105 1.99 4.26 4.98
N ILE A 106 1.71 5.40 5.64
CA ILE A 106 1.45 6.67 4.95
C ILE A 106 2.75 7.26 4.39
N GLN A 107 3.83 7.23 5.18
CA GLN A 107 5.13 7.74 4.76
C GLN A 107 5.99 6.68 4.05
N GLY A 108 5.74 5.40 4.32
CA GLY A 108 6.53 4.31 3.76
C GLY A 108 6.12 3.92 2.35
N SER A 109 7.10 3.45 1.58
CA SER A 109 6.85 2.78 0.30
C SER A 109 6.63 1.28 0.50
N VAL A 110 5.70 0.71 -0.25
CA VAL A 110 5.40 -0.72 -0.21
C VAL A 110 5.77 -1.37 -1.53
N LEU A 111 6.59 -2.42 -1.45
CA LEU A 111 6.89 -3.32 -2.54
C LEU A 111 6.05 -4.60 -2.36
N PRO A 112 4.99 -4.82 -3.17
CA PRO A 112 4.25 -6.06 -3.13
C PRO A 112 5.10 -7.17 -3.76
N VAL A 113 5.62 -8.08 -2.95
CA VAL A 113 6.32 -9.27 -3.42
C VAL A 113 5.29 -10.35 -3.67
N THR A 114 5.08 -10.68 -4.93
CA THR A 114 4.24 -11.78 -5.39
C THR A 114 5.10 -12.79 -6.14
N ASN A 115 5.00 -14.08 -5.85
CA ASN A 115 5.71 -15.15 -6.60
C ASN A 115 5.26 -15.32 -8.07
N LYS A 116 4.70 -14.28 -8.68
CA LYS A 116 4.23 -14.24 -10.07
C LYS A 116 5.22 -13.45 -10.93
N GLY A 117 6.44 -13.98 -11.07
CA GLY A 117 7.49 -13.44 -11.92
C GLY A 117 8.67 -12.82 -11.17
N CYS A 118 9.65 -12.35 -11.92
CA CYS A 118 10.95 -11.88 -11.39
C CYS A 118 11.03 -10.35 -11.23
N CYS A 119 10.07 -9.60 -11.77
CA CYS A 119 10.13 -8.14 -11.86
C CYS A 119 9.15 -7.49 -10.88
N TYR A 120 9.69 -6.66 -9.97
CA TYR A 120 8.92 -5.89 -9.01
C TYR A 120 9.15 -4.39 -9.20
N THR A 121 8.13 -3.57 -8.90
CA THR A 121 8.21 -2.12 -9.03
C THR A 121 7.70 -1.45 -7.76
N ALA A 122 8.51 -0.61 -7.13
CA ALA A 122 8.10 0.28 -6.04
C ALA A 122 8.21 1.75 -6.46
N ARG A 123 7.42 2.62 -5.82
CA ARG A 123 7.52 4.07 -5.98
C ARG A 123 8.44 4.61 -4.88
N ILE A 124 9.51 5.29 -5.25
CA ILE A 124 10.56 5.71 -4.30
C ILE A 124 10.50 7.23 -4.04
N GLY A 125 9.84 8.00 -4.92
CA GLY A 125 9.67 9.43 -4.74
C GLY A 125 8.77 10.08 -5.79
N HIS A 126 8.66 11.40 -5.71
CA HIS A 126 7.91 12.24 -6.65
C HIS A 126 8.87 13.19 -7.39
N THR A 127 8.47 13.67 -8.56
CA THR A 127 9.29 14.59 -9.39
C THR A 127 9.52 15.96 -8.75
N GLY A 128 8.73 16.33 -7.72
CA GLY A 128 8.92 17.56 -6.96
C GLY A 128 9.90 17.45 -5.79
N MET A 129 10.44 16.27 -5.51
CA MET A 129 11.48 16.08 -4.48
C MET A 129 12.85 16.45 -5.02
N LYS A 130 13.79 16.84 -4.14
CA LYS A 130 15.16 17.12 -4.55
C LYS A 130 15.84 15.83 -5.00
N ALA A 131 16.75 15.94 -5.97
CA ALA A 131 17.49 14.80 -6.49
C ALA A 131 18.27 14.05 -5.38
N ASP A 132 18.86 14.79 -4.44
CA ASP A 132 19.59 14.24 -3.30
C ASP A 132 18.71 13.36 -2.40
N GLU A 133 17.50 13.83 -2.07
CA GLU A 133 16.52 13.07 -1.29
C GLU A 133 16.08 11.79 -2.02
N ILE A 134 15.92 11.85 -3.34
CA ILE A 134 15.58 10.68 -4.15
C ILE A 134 16.70 9.65 -4.12
N VAL A 135 17.96 10.08 -4.23
CA VAL A 135 19.13 9.18 -4.14
C VAL A 135 19.17 8.51 -2.76
N ALA A 136 19.01 9.27 -1.68
CA ALA A 136 18.94 8.73 -0.32
C ALA A 136 17.82 7.68 -0.18
N ASN A 137 16.63 7.96 -0.73
CA ASN A 137 15.51 7.02 -0.71
C ASN A 137 15.78 5.75 -1.52
N VAL A 138 16.49 5.86 -2.66
CA VAL A 138 16.86 4.70 -3.49
C VAL A 138 17.85 3.81 -2.73
N VAL A 139 18.85 4.38 -2.08
CA VAL A 139 19.83 3.63 -1.26
C VAL A 139 19.13 2.94 -0.10
N ALA A 140 18.30 3.67 0.65
CA ALA A 140 17.54 3.09 1.77
C ALA A 140 16.60 1.96 1.30
N ALA A 141 15.94 2.12 0.15
CA ALA A 141 15.10 1.07 -0.43
C ALA A 141 15.91 -0.17 -0.83
N ALA A 142 17.08 0.02 -1.45
CA ALA A 142 17.98 -1.06 -1.83
C ALA A 142 18.43 -1.87 -0.60
N GLU A 143 18.84 -1.22 0.48
CA GLU A 143 19.24 -1.91 1.72
C GLU A 143 18.10 -2.73 2.34
N VAL A 144 16.88 -2.19 2.35
CA VAL A 144 15.70 -2.89 2.87
C VAL A 144 15.35 -4.09 2.00
N ILE A 145 15.47 -3.96 0.68
CA ILE A 145 15.26 -5.04 -0.28
C ILE A 145 16.32 -6.13 -0.06
N ALA A 146 17.59 -5.76 0.11
CA ALA A 146 18.70 -6.68 0.38
C ALA A 146 18.46 -7.53 1.64
N LYS A 147 17.89 -6.93 2.70
CA LYS A 147 17.63 -7.63 3.97
C LYS A 147 16.38 -8.50 3.94
N LYS A 148 15.37 -8.15 3.13
CA LYS A 148 14.07 -8.84 3.11
C LYS A 148 13.95 -9.93 2.05
N LEU A 149 14.82 -9.97 1.05
CA LEU A 149 14.78 -10.99 0.01
C LEU A 149 15.36 -12.32 0.50
N PRO A 150 14.76 -13.47 0.14
CA PRO A 150 15.39 -14.76 0.33
C PRO A 150 16.68 -14.81 -0.51
N LYS A 151 17.80 -15.21 0.10
CA LYS A 151 19.17 -15.16 -0.44
C LYS A 151 19.80 -13.75 -0.55
N ASN A 152 19.25 -12.76 0.16
CA ASN A 152 19.78 -11.40 0.27
C ASN A 152 20.02 -10.71 -1.09
N TRP A 153 21.13 -9.97 -1.23
CA TRP A 153 21.49 -9.22 -2.44
C TRP A 153 21.87 -10.09 -3.64
N LYS A 154 22.26 -11.35 -3.43
CA LYS A 154 22.63 -12.28 -4.52
C LYS A 154 21.46 -12.59 -5.45
N ASN A 155 20.22 -12.43 -4.97
CA ASN A 155 19.01 -12.66 -5.77
C ASN A 155 18.61 -11.43 -6.61
N VAL A 156 19.23 -10.26 -6.38
CA VAL A 156 18.93 -9.05 -7.14
C VAL A 156 19.76 -9.06 -8.43
N LYS A 157 19.11 -9.38 -9.56
CA LYS A 157 19.79 -9.44 -10.86
C LYS A 157 20.03 -8.06 -11.45
N ILE A 158 18.98 -7.25 -11.55
CA ILE A 158 19.01 -5.95 -12.22
C ILE A 158 18.11 -4.97 -11.45
N LEU A 159 18.59 -3.75 -11.23
CA LEU A 159 17.81 -2.64 -10.70
C LEU A 159 17.66 -1.57 -11.78
N HIS A 160 16.42 -1.24 -12.11
CA HIS A 160 16.11 -0.16 -13.05
C HIS A 160 15.37 0.97 -12.35
N LEU A 161 15.69 2.20 -12.71
CA LEU A 161 14.95 3.40 -12.33
C LEU A 161 14.21 3.95 -13.55
N LYS A 162 12.92 4.23 -13.37
CA LYS A 162 12.09 4.82 -14.40
C LYS A 162 11.00 5.70 -13.81
N THR A 163 10.53 6.64 -14.62
CA THR A 163 9.29 7.36 -14.38
C THR A 163 8.12 6.64 -15.07
N ALA A 164 6.91 7.19 -14.98
CA ALA A 164 5.71 6.55 -15.55
C ALA A 164 5.75 6.39 -17.08
N LYS A 165 6.40 7.31 -17.80
CA LYS A 165 6.47 7.32 -19.26
C LYS A 165 7.88 7.16 -19.83
N SER A 166 8.92 7.27 -18.99
CA SER A 166 10.31 7.21 -19.46
C SER A 166 10.79 5.77 -19.68
N ILE A 167 11.89 5.68 -20.42
CA ILE A 167 12.71 4.49 -20.52
C ILE A 167 13.29 4.13 -19.14
N ALA A 168 13.53 2.84 -18.94
CA ALA A 168 14.11 2.30 -17.72
C ALA A 168 15.64 2.39 -17.78
N LEU A 169 16.22 3.18 -16.87
CA LEU A 169 17.67 3.34 -16.74
C LEU A 169 18.21 2.27 -15.79
N PRO A 170 19.14 1.41 -16.22
CA PRO A 170 19.76 0.44 -15.34
C PRO A 170 20.71 1.15 -14.37
N ILE A 171 20.49 0.97 -13.07
CA ILE A 171 21.37 1.49 -12.01
C ILE A 171 22.34 0.40 -11.56
N PHE A 172 21.87 -0.86 -11.53
CA PHE A 172 22.67 -1.97 -11.07
C PHE A 172 22.40 -3.19 -11.96
N THR A 173 23.47 -3.86 -12.36
CA THR A 173 23.45 -5.14 -13.07
C THR A 173 24.42 -6.06 -12.35
N ALA A 174 23.92 -7.15 -11.79
CA ALA A 174 24.76 -8.18 -11.21
C ALA A 174 25.60 -8.83 -12.31
N GLN A 175 26.88 -9.09 -12.02
CA GLN A 175 27.71 -9.88 -12.92
C GLN A 175 27.17 -11.31 -13.00
N ILE A 176 27.13 -11.84 -14.22
CA ILE A 176 26.52 -13.13 -14.57
C ILE A 176 27.16 -14.31 -13.80
N SER A 177 28.38 -14.13 -13.29
CA SER A 177 29.12 -15.08 -12.45
C SER A 177 28.57 -15.28 -11.04
N GLN A 178 27.58 -14.50 -10.58
CA GLN A 178 26.94 -14.68 -9.26
C GLN A 178 25.53 -15.29 -9.32
N LEU A 179 25.10 -15.71 -10.51
CA LEU A 179 23.80 -16.33 -10.74
C LEU A 179 23.94 -17.85 -10.72
N ASP A 180 24.09 -18.43 -9.53
CA ASP A 180 23.92 -19.88 -9.38
C ASP A 180 22.43 -20.23 -9.56
N GLU A 181 22.16 -21.25 -10.39
CA GLU A 181 20.82 -21.78 -10.75
C GLU A 181 19.89 -22.04 -9.55
#